data_AF-A0A254RKR8-F1
#
_entry.id   AF-A0A254RKR8-F1
#
_cell.length_a   1.000
_cell.length_b   1.000
_cell.length_c   1.000
_cell.angle_alpha   90.00
_cell.angle_beta   90.00
_cell.angle_gamma   90.00
#
_symmetry.space_group_name_H-M   'P 1'
#
loop_
_entity.id
_entity.type
_entity.pdbx_description
1 polymer ?
#
loop_
_entity_poly.entity_id
_entity_poly.type
_entity_poly.pdbx_seq_one_letter_code
_entity_poly.pdbx_strand_id
1 'polypeptide(L)'
;MQNAAPFMTLERARSTYWLKNNYRPMGELFDCGFLTTSRLEWGAKNAYDPAIKNACTVLLKQKQLSTKRFIEKGHIPKNLDEARAVIWPFSKYTGKIGCTMGELTDNRDITKRDLAYAIEKAWDEQVRVASHIILQSQLGIENERMNEPKGSLKVTANRSFMEKQIEILSFKQGAFWGAFLAICIVILIADLIYMAITGAFPTLVKFIADAKFLGFTFILVIVMLCVFLGNLIIKHTAEKKFDDYGEQIKRHRLGREGEDKVIDVMREYLDGSYHAFRNLILPNKKGDMDIVLVGPQGVFVFEVKTYNGKYENSGDDWFYLQKKKRKRLKNNPTIQVKANAAQLAEYLESDFIRNKEKKWVNGIVIMANADVTCRTERPSVPVWLIQYLAEELGNIPDKQAFSGQAQKEICEKLEKLYKDQ
;
A
#
# COMPACT_ATOMS: atom_id res chain seq x y z
N MET A 1 25.91 25.32 -61.51
CA MET A 1 24.84 24.40 -61.09
C MET A 1 24.64 24.56 -59.59
N GLN A 2 23.72 25.45 -59.18
CA GLN A 2 23.36 25.61 -57.77
C GLN A 2 22.45 24.44 -57.39
N ASN A 3 22.95 23.53 -56.55
CA ASN A 3 22.19 22.42 -56.00
C ASN A 3 21.02 22.97 -55.17
N ALA A 4 19.84 23.02 -55.77
CA ALA A 4 18.59 23.19 -55.05
C ALA A 4 18.43 21.99 -54.10
N ALA A 5 18.63 22.22 -52.80
CA ALA A 5 18.32 21.23 -51.79
C ALA A 5 16.86 20.78 -52.00
N PRO A 6 16.60 19.48 -52.19
CA PRO A 6 15.29 19.05 -52.65
C PRO A 6 14.24 19.28 -51.54
N PHE A 7 13.10 19.84 -51.93
CA PHE A 7 11.98 20.15 -51.04
C PHE A 7 11.65 18.96 -50.11
N MET A 8 11.53 19.23 -48.80
CA MET A 8 11.21 18.21 -47.81
C MET A 8 9.73 17.83 -47.93
N THR A 9 9.45 16.67 -48.53
CA THR A 9 8.09 16.12 -48.65
C THR A 9 7.69 15.40 -47.35
N LEU A 10 6.38 15.13 -47.18
CA LEU A 10 5.90 14.40 -46.00
C LEU A 10 6.52 13.00 -45.89
N GLU A 11 6.60 12.28 -47.00
CA GLU A 11 7.21 10.95 -47.06
C GLU A 11 8.70 11.00 -46.66
N ARG A 12 9.44 11.99 -47.16
CA ARG A 12 10.84 12.20 -46.77
C ARG A 12 10.99 12.62 -45.31
N ALA A 13 10.10 13.46 -44.80
CA ALA A 13 10.10 13.84 -43.40
C ALA A 13 9.87 12.62 -42.49
N ARG A 14 8.99 11.70 -42.87
CA ARG A 14 8.73 10.44 -42.14
C ARG A 14 9.89 9.45 -42.24
N SER A 15 10.61 9.42 -43.35
CA SER A 15 11.79 8.55 -43.52
C SER A 15 13.10 9.14 -42.98
N THR A 16 13.09 10.41 -42.55
CA THR A 16 14.26 11.05 -41.93
C THR A 16 14.51 10.42 -40.56
N TYR A 17 15.77 10.11 -40.22
CA TYR A 17 16.09 9.52 -38.91
C TYR A 17 16.21 10.61 -37.85
N TRP A 18 15.67 10.32 -36.66
CA TRP A 18 15.78 11.21 -35.51
C TRP A 18 17.20 11.18 -34.91
N LEU A 19 17.44 12.08 -33.95
CA LEU A 19 18.73 12.27 -33.28
C LEU A 19 19.30 10.97 -32.69
N LYS A 20 20.62 10.96 -32.46
CA LYS A 20 21.39 9.79 -31.99
C LYS A 20 20.86 9.14 -30.70
N ASN A 21 20.12 9.86 -29.87
CA ASN A 21 19.53 9.33 -28.64
C ASN A 21 18.31 8.43 -28.88
N ASN A 22 17.68 8.50 -30.06
CA ASN A 22 16.64 7.58 -30.50
C ASN A 22 16.64 7.50 -32.03
N TYR A 23 17.68 6.86 -32.58
CA TYR A 23 17.99 6.84 -34.01
C TYR A 23 17.06 5.92 -34.79
N ARG A 24 15.85 6.41 -35.08
CA ARG A 24 14.79 5.69 -35.81
C ARG A 24 14.11 6.63 -36.82
N PRO A 25 13.40 6.10 -37.83
CA PRO A 25 12.60 6.92 -38.73
C PRO A 25 11.62 7.80 -37.95
N MET A 26 11.61 9.09 -38.26
CA MET A 26 10.76 10.08 -37.61
C MET A 26 9.27 9.77 -37.79
N GLY A 27 8.88 9.09 -38.87
CA GLY A 27 7.52 8.60 -39.08
C GLY A 27 7.09 7.59 -38.02
N GLU A 28 7.94 6.62 -37.70
CA GLU A 28 7.65 5.66 -36.63
C GLU A 28 7.56 6.35 -35.27
N LEU A 29 8.48 7.28 -35.00
CA LEU A 29 8.50 8.03 -33.74
C LEU A 29 7.34 9.03 -33.63
N PHE A 30 6.84 9.52 -34.75
CA PHE A 30 5.65 10.34 -34.84
C PHE A 30 4.40 9.50 -34.56
N ASP A 31 4.30 8.32 -35.17
CA ASP A 31 3.14 7.43 -35.02
C ASP A 31 3.05 6.81 -33.63
N CYS A 32 4.18 6.52 -32.98
CA CYS A 32 4.20 6.00 -31.60
C CYS A 32 4.15 7.08 -30.51
N GLY A 33 3.94 8.36 -30.88
CA GLY A 33 3.78 9.46 -29.92
C GLY A 33 5.08 10.00 -29.31
N PHE A 34 6.26 9.46 -29.68
CA PHE A 34 7.55 9.95 -29.17
C PHE A 34 7.87 11.38 -29.68
N LEU A 35 7.50 11.73 -30.91
CA LEU A 35 7.66 13.09 -31.45
C LEU A 35 6.44 13.96 -31.10
N THR A 36 6.45 14.46 -29.86
CA THR A 36 5.47 15.42 -29.37
C THR A 36 5.57 16.77 -30.09
N THR A 37 4.53 17.61 -30.00
CA THR A 37 4.55 18.98 -30.54
C THR A 37 5.77 19.76 -30.08
N SER A 38 6.08 19.72 -28.77
CA SER A 38 7.23 20.43 -28.20
C SER A 38 8.56 19.91 -28.74
N ARG A 39 8.68 18.61 -29.03
CA ARG A 39 9.90 18.01 -29.62
C ARG A 39 10.05 18.37 -31.10
N LEU A 40 8.95 18.41 -31.84
CA LEU A 40 8.94 18.88 -33.22
C LEU A 40 9.26 20.37 -33.32
N GLU A 41 8.70 21.21 -32.43
CA GLU A 41 9.04 22.64 -32.34
C GLU A 41 10.51 22.85 -31.97
N TRP A 42 10.99 22.11 -30.97
CA TRP A 42 12.39 22.15 -30.58
C TRP A 42 13.30 21.72 -31.75
N GLY A 43 12.95 20.66 -32.47
CA GLY A 43 13.72 20.18 -33.62
C GLY A 43 13.69 21.16 -34.80
N ALA A 44 12.53 21.76 -35.08
CA ALA A 44 12.39 22.77 -36.13
C ALA A 44 13.19 24.05 -35.83
N LYS A 45 13.44 24.37 -34.55
CA LYS A 45 14.20 25.56 -34.15
C LYS A 45 15.69 25.28 -33.95
N ASN A 46 16.03 24.20 -33.26
CA ASN A 46 17.34 23.96 -32.66
C ASN A 46 18.12 22.79 -33.27
N ALA A 47 17.53 21.96 -34.15
CA ALA A 47 18.28 20.88 -34.77
C ALA A 47 19.41 21.42 -35.67
N TYR A 48 20.62 20.89 -35.49
CA TYR A 48 21.78 21.26 -36.29
C TYR A 48 21.70 20.71 -37.72
N ASP A 49 21.13 19.50 -37.88
CA ASP A 49 20.92 18.89 -39.18
C ASP A 49 19.75 19.56 -39.93
N PRO A 50 19.99 20.17 -41.11
CA PRO A 50 18.93 20.78 -41.91
C PRO A 50 17.82 19.81 -42.32
N ALA A 51 18.11 18.53 -42.50
CA ALA A 51 17.10 17.52 -42.84
C ALA A 51 16.15 17.28 -41.67
N ILE A 52 16.66 17.13 -40.45
CA ILE A 52 15.83 16.98 -39.24
C ILE A 52 15.01 18.25 -39.01
N LYS A 53 15.62 19.42 -39.18
CA LYS A 53 14.94 20.72 -39.00
C LYS A 53 13.75 20.89 -39.94
N ASN A 54 13.95 20.57 -41.22
CA ASN A 54 12.91 20.63 -42.23
C ASN A 54 11.84 19.54 -42.02
N ALA A 55 12.25 18.31 -41.65
CA ALA A 55 11.33 17.22 -41.33
C ALA A 55 10.42 17.57 -40.13
N CYS A 56 10.99 18.18 -39.09
CA CYS A 56 10.22 18.69 -37.95
C CYS A 56 9.16 19.71 -38.37
N THR A 57 9.53 20.67 -39.22
CA THR A 57 8.60 21.69 -39.73
C THR A 57 7.43 21.06 -40.50
N VAL A 58 7.71 20.07 -41.35
CA VAL A 58 6.70 19.38 -42.15
C VAL A 58 5.77 18.55 -41.26
N LEU A 59 6.32 17.76 -40.33
CA LEU A 59 5.53 16.93 -39.40
C LEU A 59 4.73 17.77 -38.41
N LEU A 60 5.28 18.91 -37.95
CA LEU A 60 4.56 19.86 -37.12
C LEU A 60 3.36 20.44 -37.87
N LYS A 61 3.55 20.86 -39.13
CA LYS A 61 2.46 21.35 -39.99
C LYS A 61 1.41 20.27 -40.27
N GLN A 62 1.84 19.02 -40.49
CA GLN A 62 0.92 17.89 -40.63
C GLN A 62 0.08 17.70 -39.36
N LYS A 63 0.74 17.71 -38.19
CA LYS A 63 0.09 17.57 -36.88
C LYS A 63 -0.91 18.69 -36.62
N GLN A 64 -0.53 19.93 -36.91
CA GLN A 64 -1.43 21.09 -36.81
C GLN A 64 -2.64 20.99 -37.76
N LEU A 65 -2.44 20.54 -39.01
CA LEU A 65 -3.54 20.36 -39.97
C LEU A 65 -4.47 19.20 -39.58
N SER A 66 -3.94 18.08 -39.09
CA SER A 66 -4.76 16.96 -38.59
C SER A 66 -5.54 17.36 -37.34
N THR A 67 -4.90 18.08 -36.42
CA THR A 67 -5.51 18.64 -35.22
C THR A 67 -6.63 19.61 -35.55
N LYS A 68 -6.40 20.58 -36.45
CA LYS A 68 -7.42 21.55 -36.87
C LYS A 68 -8.63 20.89 -37.53
N ARG A 69 -8.39 19.91 -38.41
CA ARG A 69 -9.45 19.15 -39.10
C ARG A 69 -10.28 18.27 -38.15
N PHE A 70 -9.70 17.87 -37.02
CA PHE A 70 -10.36 17.09 -35.98
C PHE A 70 -11.29 17.96 -35.11
N ILE A 71 -10.79 19.12 -34.67
CA ILE A 71 -11.55 20.09 -33.84
C ILE A 71 -12.83 20.58 -34.55
N GLU A 72 -12.78 20.82 -35.86
CA GLU A 72 -13.92 21.36 -36.64
C GLU A 72 -15.08 20.36 -36.82
N LYS A 73 -14.89 19.06 -36.54
CA LYS A 73 -15.91 18.01 -36.77
C LYS A 73 -16.54 17.44 -35.51
N GLY A 74 -16.21 17.96 -34.32
CA GLY A 74 -16.76 17.50 -33.05
C GLY A 74 -16.53 16.01 -32.75
N HIS A 75 -15.40 15.46 -33.18
CA HIS A 75 -15.07 14.04 -32.96
C HIS A 75 -14.52 13.80 -31.56
N ILE A 76 -14.89 12.67 -30.95
CA ILE A 76 -14.40 12.27 -29.63
C ILE A 76 -12.91 11.88 -29.74
N PRO A 77 -12.00 12.50 -28.95
CA PRO A 77 -10.57 12.23 -29.02
C PRO A 77 -10.24 10.79 -28.61
N LYS A 78 -9.34 10.14 -29.35
CA LYS A 78 -8.96 8.73 -29.15
C LYS A 78 -7.52 8.54 -28.71
N ASN A 79 -6.70 9.57 -28.84
CA ASN A 79 -5.28 9.56 -28.49
C ASN A 79 -4.88 10.87 -27.81
N LEU A 80 -3.68 10.88 -27.23
CA LEU A 80 -3.17 12.01 -26.47
C LEU A 80 -3.06 13.28 -27.32
N ASP A 81 -2.68 13.16 -28.59
CA ASP A 81 -2.52 14.31 -29.48
C ASP A 81 -3.88 14.97 -29.80
N GLU A 82 -4.91 14.16 -30.05
CA GLU A 82 -6.29 14.63 -30.23
C GLU A 82 -6.86 15.21 -28.93
N ALA A 83 -6.59 14.59 -27.79
CA ALA A 83 -7.04 15.08 -26.49
C ALA A 83 -6.40 16.45 -26.15
N ARG A 84 -5.10 16.59 -26.39
CA ARG A 84 -4.37 17.85 -26.18
C ARG A 84 -4.83 18.98 -27.10
N ALA A 85 -5.49 18.66 -28.21
CA ALA A 85 -6.04 19.63 -29.14
C ALA A 85 -7.40 20.20 -28.73
N VAL A 86 -8.12 19.57 -27.80
CA VAL A 86 -9.46 20.01 -27.38
C VAL A 86 -9.37 21.36 -26.69
N ILE A 87 -10.35 22.24 -26.93
CA ILE A 87 -10.42 23.56 -26.30
C ILE A 87 -10.95 23.43 -24.88
N TRP A 88 -10.28 24.08 -23.93
CA TRP A 88 -10.71 24.08 -22.53
C TRP A 88 -11.86 25.07 -22.29
N PRO A 89 -13.05 24.62 -21.83
CA PRO A 89 -14.22 25.49 -21.73
C PRO A 89 -14.28 26.27 -20.41
N PHE A 90 -13.49 25.92 -19.39
CA PHE A 90 -13.59 26.49 -18.04
C PHE A 90 -12.75 27.76 -17.85
N SER A 91 -12.92 28.74 -18.74
CA SER A 91 -12.12 29.98 -18.79
C SER A 91 -12.20 30.84 -17.53
N LYS A 92 -13.27 30.73 -16.72
CA LYS A 92 -13.45 31.53 -15.50
C LYS A 92 -12.38 31.28 -14.43
N TYR A 93 -11.75 30.10 -14.44
CA TYR A 93 -10.74 29.72 -13.44
C TYR A 93 -9.30 29.95 -13.91
N THR A 94 -9.06 29.98 -15.23
CA THR A 94 -7.72 30.12 -15.82
C THR A 94 -7.46 31.51 -16.42
N GLY A 95 -8.51 32.30 -16.70
CA GLY A 95 -8.42 33.61 -17.33
C GLY A 95 -8.04 33.58 -18.83
N LYS A 96 -7.92 32.39 -19.43
CA LYS A 96 -7.50 32.19 -20.82
C LYS A 96 -8.63 31.53 -21.62
N ILE A 97 -9.17 32.24 -22.61
CA ILE A 97 -10.28 31.76 -23.47
C ILE A 97 -9.70 31.22 -24.78
N GLY A 98 -10.19 30.07 -25.23
CA GLY A 98 -9.84 29.50 -26.54
C GLY A 98 -8.48 28.80 -26.60
N CYS A 99 -7.83 28.56 -25.47
CA CYS A 99 -6.61 27.76 -25.40
C CYS A 99 -6.91 26.27 -25.44
N THR A 100 -6.00 25.51 -26.05
CA THR A 100 -6.07 24.05 -26.05
C THR A 100 -5.70 23.49 -24.68
N MET A 101 -6.25 22.32 -24.35
CA MET A 101 -5.93 21.61 -23.12
C MET A 101 -4.43 21.24 -23.04
N GLY A 102 -3.79 20.97 -24.18
CA GLY A 102 -2.36 20.73 -24.28
C GLY A 102 -1.53 21.95 -23.87
N GLU A 103 -1.84 23.13 -24.42
CA GLU A 103 -1.14 24.38 -24.07
C GLU A 103 -1.28 24.73 -22.59
N LEU A 104 -2.50 24.62 -22.05
CA LEU A 104 -2.76 24.92 -20.64
C LEU A 104 -2.07 23.91 -19.71
N THR A 105 -2.00 22.65 -20.13
CA THR A 105 -1.28 21.61 -19.39
C THR A 105 0.23 21.87 -19.37
N ASP A 106 0.82 22.19 -20.53
CA ASP A 106 2.25 22.42 -20.66
C ASP A 106 2.71 23.66 -19.89
N ASN A 107 1.87 24.70 -19.88
CA ASN A 107 2.11 25.94 -19.14
C ASN A 107 1.72 25.85 -17.65
N ARG A 108 1.18 24.70 -17.20
CA ARG A 108 0.68 24.46 -15.83
C ARG A 108 -0.46 25.40 -15.41
N ASP A 109 -1.24 25.90 -16.36
CA ASP A 109 -2.44 26.69 -16.12
C ASP A 109 -3.64 25.82 -15.71
N ILE A 110 -3.62 24.52 -16.06
CA ILE A 110 -4.57 23.51 -15.57
C ILE A 110 -3.82 22.36 -14.91
N THR A 111 -4.34 21.90 -13.77
CA THR A 111 -3.74 20.86 -12.92
C THR A 111 -4.48 19.52 -13.06
N LYS A 112 -3.92 18.45 -12.48
CA LYS A 112 -4.59 17.14 -12.38
C LYS A 112 -5.98 17.22 -11.75
N ARG A 113 -6.15 18.11 -10.76
CA ARG A 113 -7.45 18.36 -10.10
C ARG A 113 -8.45 18.99 -11.06
N ASP A 114 -8.00 19.92 -11.90
CA ASP A 114 -8.86 20.58 -12.88
C ASP A 114 -9.31 19.59 -13.97
N LEU A 115 -8.39 18.71 -14.42
CA LEU A 115 -8.74 17.62 -15.34
C LEU A 115 -9.75 16.66 -14.71
N ALA A 116 -9.56 16.24 -13.46
CA ALA A 116 -10.52 15.38 -12.75
C ALA A 116 -11.89 16.05 -12.60
N TYR A 117 -11.91 17.35 -12.29
CA TYR A 117 -13.14 18.14 -12.24
C TYR A 117 -13.86 18.16 -13.61
N ALA A 118 -13.12 18.35 -14.70
CA ALA A 118 -13.68 18.35 -16.04
C ALA A 118 -14.23 16.98 -16.46
N ILE A 119 -13.62 15.87 -16.04
CA ILE A 119 -14.16 14.52 -16.28
C ILE A 119 -15.58 14.39 -15.69
N GLU A 120 -15.81 14.93 -14.49
CA GLU A 120 -17.09 14.82 -13.81
C GLU A 120 -18.12 15.87 -14.24
N LYS A 121 -17.66 17.11 -14.50
CA LYS A 121 -18.55 18.29 -14.63
C LYS A 121 -18.64 18.86 -16.03
N ALA A 122 -17.78 18.46 -16.98
CA ALA A 122 -17.87 19.00 -18.33
C ALA A 122 -19.13 18.49 -19.06
N TRP A 123 -19.90 19.45 -19.57
CA TRP A 123 -21.07 19.21 -20.41
C TRP A 123 -20.68 18.63 -21.78
N ASP A 124 -19.54 19.08 -22.33
CA ASP A 124 -18.98 18.59 -23.59
C ASP A 124 -18.26 17.25 -23.40
N GLU A 125 -18.73 16.23 -24.11
CA GLU A 125 -18.16 14.88 -24.09
C GLU A 125 -16.71 14.85 -24.60
N GLN A 126 -16.34 15.70 -25.57
CA GLN A 126 -14.96 15.80 -26.04
C GLN A 126 -14.03 16.27 -24.93
N VAL A 127 -14.48 17.20 -24.10
CA VAL A 127 -13.71 17.74 -22.97
C VAL A 127 -13.56 16.69 -21.87
N ARG A 128 -14.62 15.91 -21.57
CA ARG A 128 -14.52 14.81 -20.60
C ARG A 128 -13.49 13.77 -21.06
N VAL A 129 -13.61 13.31 -22.30
CA VAL A 129 -12.73 12.26 -22.84
C VAL A 129 -11.30 12.77 -23.00
N ALA A 130 -11.11 14.02 -23.44
CA ALA A 130 -9.79 14.64 -23.48
C ALA A 130 -9.17 14.76 -22.08
N SER A 131 -9.95 15.19 -21.09
CA SER A 131 -9.48 15.31 -19.70
C SER A 131 -9.02 13.96 -19.16
N HIS A 132 -9.78 12.91 -19.47
CA HIS A 132 -9.44 11.55 -19.11
C HIS A 132 -8.13 11.08 -19.75
N ILE A 133 -7.98 11.24 -21.07
CA ILE A 133 -6.77 10.82 -21.81
C ILE A 133 -5.53 11.59 -21.36
N ILE A 134 -5.63 12.91 -21.16
CA ILE A 134 -4.51 13.73 -20.68
C ILE A 134 -4.15 13.36 -19.25
N LEU A 135 -5.13 13.18 -18.37
CA LEU A 135 -4.89 12.78 -16.98
C LEU A 135 -4.23 11.41 -16.92
N GLN A 136 -4.70 10.43 -17.70
CA GLN A 136 -4.09 9.10 -17.81
C GLN A 136 -2.65 9.17 -18.30
N SER A 137 -2.37 9.96 -19.35
CA SER A 137 -1.00 10.17 -19.84
C SER A 137 -0.10 10.82 -18.79
N GLN A 138 -0.60 11.80 -18.02
CA GLN A 138 0.16 12.43 -16.92
C GLN A 138 0.41 11.51 -15.73
N LEU A 139 -0.39 10.44 -15.61
CA LEU A 139 -0.24 9.40 -14.61
C LEU A 139 0.62 8.23 -15.12
N GLY A 140 1.14 8.30 -16.35
CA GLY A 140 1.99 7.26 -16.94
C GLY A 140 1.21 6.02 -17.43
N ILE A 141 -0.11 6.13 -17.56
CA ILE A 141 -0.97 5.07 -18.08
C ILE A 141 -0.97 5.20 -19.62
N GLU A 142 0.09 4.70 -20.27
CA GLU A 142 0.10 4.56 -21.73
C GLU A 142 -0.79 3.38 -22.17
N ASN A 143 -1.52 3.58 -23.26
CA ASN A 143 -2.50 2.65 -23.85
C ASN A 143 -1.91 1.24 -24.09
N GLU A 144 -2.10 0.33 -23.14
CA GLU A 144 -2.32 -1.06 -23.46
C GLU A 144 -3.79 -1.27 -23.78
N ARG A 145 -4.05 -1.97 -24.90
CA ARG A 145 -5.35 -2.33 -25.43
C ARG A 145 -6.34 -2.64 -24.30
N MET A 146 -7.54 -2.08 -24.36
CA MET A 146 -8.68 -2.49 -23.54
C MET A 146 -8.89 -4.00 -23.69
N ASN A 147 -8.23 -4.77 -22.81
CA ASN A 147 -8.62 -6.11 -22.48
C ASN A 147 -9.80 -6.00 -21.51
N GLU A 148 -10.75 -6.92 -21.65
CA GLU A 148 -11.96 -7.07 -20.84
C GLU A 148 -11.79 -6.65 -19.37
N PRO A 149 -12.82 -6.06 -18.73
CA PRO A 149 -12.71 -5.62 -17.34
C PRO A 149 -12.23 -6.78 -16.47
N LYS A 150 -10.96 -6.74 -16.04
CA LYS A 150 -10.31 -7.85 -15.33
C LYS A 150 -10.89 -8.11 -13.93
N GLY A 151 -11.99 -7.44 -13.57
CA GLY A 151 -12.61 -7.48 -12.25
C GLY A 151 -11.83 -6.64 -11.24
N SER A 152 -12.33 -6.57 -10.01
CA SER A 152 -11.61 -5.99 -8.87
C SER A 152 -10.53 -6.93 -8.36
N LEU A 153 -9.53 -6.39 -7.65
CA LEU A 153 -8.54 -7.18 -6.89
C LEU A 153 -9.19 -8.34 -6.13
N LYS A 154 -8.69 -9.55 -6.32
CA LYS A 154 -9.10 -10.73 -5.54
C LYS A 154 -8.38 -10.73 -4.20
N VAL A 155 -9.10 -10.91 -3.11
CA VAL A 155 -8.54 -10.95 -1.76
C VAL A 155 -9.01 -12.20 -1.03
N THR A 156 -8.07 -13.08 -0.67
CA THR A 156 -8.29 -14.24 0.19
C THR A 156 -7.68 -13.95 1.55
N ALA A 157 -8.41 -14.20 2.64
CA ALA A 157 -7.93 -13.90 3.99
C ALA A 157 -8.33 -14.99 4.99
N ASN A 158 -7.40 -15.34 5.87
CA ASN A 158 -7.67 -16.25 6.97
C ASN A 158 -8.09 -15.44 8.21
N ARG A 159 -9.41 -15.36 8.44
CA ARG A 159 -9.95 -14.66 9.62
C ARG A 159 -9.83 -15.49 10.91
N SER A 160 -9.82 -16.82 10.78
CA SER A 160 -9.95 -17.78 11.89
C SER A 160 -8.73 -17.80 12.81
N PHE A 161 -7.50 -17.80 12.25
CA PHE A 161 -6.29 -17.94 13.06
C PHE A 161 -6.08 -16.79 14.07
N MET A 162 -6.45 -15.56 13.69
CA MET A 162 -6.23 -14.38 14.53
C MET A 162 -7.35 -14.11 15.53
N GLU A 163 -8.61 -14.44 15.18
CA GLU A 163 -9.70 -14.51 16.16
C GLU A 163 -9.33 -15.50 17.26
N LYS A 164 -8.76 -16.65 16.89
CA LYS A 164 -8.25 -17.64 17.83
C LYS A 164 -7.12 -17.12 18.71
N GLN A 165 -6.19 -16.30 18.19
CA GLN A 165 -5.15 -15.69 19.03
C GLN A 165 -5.68 -14.66 20.02
N ILE A 166 -6.60 -13.78 19.58
CA ILE A 166 -7.26 -12.81 20.45
C ILE A 166 -8.10 -13.54 21.49
N GLU A 167 -8.80 -14.61 21.11
CA GLU A 167 -9.58 -15.46 22.00
C GLU A 167 -8.68 -16.16 23.03
N ILE A 168 -7.54 -16.73 22.61
CA ILE A 168 -6.56 -17.34 23.52
C ILE A 168 -5.99 -16.31 24.50
N LEU A 169 -5.66 -15.11 24.04
CA LEU A 169 -5.15 -14.04 24.92
C LEU A 169 -6.22 -13.57 25.90
N SER A 170 -7.45 -13.37 25.42
CA SER A 170 -8.60 -12.97 26.24
C SER A 170 -8.98 -14.07 27.24
N PHE A 171 -8.88 -15.34 26.83
CA PHE A 171 -9.07 -16.50 27.69
C PHE A 171 -7.98 -16.60 28.75
N LYS A 172 -6.70 -16.43 28.39
CA LYS A 172 -5.60 -16.40 29.37
C LYS A 172 -5.79 -15.28 30.40
N GLN A 173 -6.23 -14.10 29.94
CA GLN A 173 -6.57 -12.98 30.79
C GLN A 173 -7.73 -13.31 31.74
N GLY A 174 -8.80 -13.92 31.23
CA GLY A 174 -9.95 -14.37 32.03
C GLY A 174 -9.60 -15.48 33.02
N ALA A 175 -8.85 -16.50 32.59
CA ALA A 175 -8.39 -17.61 33.41
C ALA A 175 -7.48 -17.16 34.56
N PHE A 176 -6.62 -16.16 34.31
CA PHE A 176 -5.81 -15.55 35.35
C PHE A 176 -6.68 -14.91 36.44
N TRP A 177 -7.70 -14.14 36.06
CA TRP A 177 -8.65 -13.54 37.01
C TRP A 177 -9.48 -14.59 37.74
N GLY A 178 -9.96 -15.62 37.04
CA GLY A 178 -10.71 -16.72 37.64
C GLY A 178 -9.89 -17.47 38.69
N ALA A 179 -8.63 -17.79 38.37
CA ALA A 179 -7.71 -18.45 39.32
C ALA A 179 -7.39 -17.54 40.52
N PHE A 180 -7.13 -16.26 40.28
CA PHE A 180 -6.87 -15.29 41.35
C PHE A 180 -8.07 -15.17 42.30
N LEU A 181 -9.28 -14.99 41.76
CA LEU A 181 -10.52 -14.90 42.55
C LEU A 181 -10.77 -16.19 43.34
N ALA A 182 -10.58 -17.36 42.72
CA ALA A 182 -10.74 -18.65 43.36
C ALA A 182 -9.78 -18.83 44.55
N ILE A 183 -8.51 -18.44 44.40
CA ILE A 183 -7.52 -18.48 45.50
C ILE A 183 -7.96 -17.56 46.64
N CYS A 184 -8.41 -16.34 46.35
CA CYS A 184 -8.93 -15.44 47.38
C CYS A 184 -10.12 -16.03 48.15
N ILE A 185 -11.06 -16.67 47.44
CA ILE A 185 -12.22 -17.33 48.04
C ILE A 185 -11.79 -18.51 48.93
N VAL A 186 -10.85 -19.35 48.46
CA VAL A 186 -10.35 -20.50 49.23
C VAL A 186 -9.67 -20.03 50.52
N ILE A 187 -8.83 -19.00 50.45
CA ILE A 187 -8.17 -18.42 51.63
C ILE A 187 -9.22 -17.87 52.60
N LEU A 188 -10.22 -17.15 52.12
CA LEU A 188 -11.30 -16.60 52.94
C LEU A 188 -12.10 -17.71 53.65
N ILE A 189 -12.41 -18.80 52.95
CA ILE A 189 -13.11 -19.95 53.54
C ILE A 189 -12.23 -20.65 54.57
N ALA A 190 -10.93 -20.85 54.29
CA ALA A 190 -10.00 -21.49 55.21
C ALA A 190 -9.86 -20.68 56.52
N ASP A 191 -9.77 -19.35 56.42
CA ASP A 191 -9.75 -18.45 57.57
C ASP A 191 -11.05 -18.53 58.39
N LEU A 192 -12.21 -18.55 57.73
CA LEU A 192 -13.50 -18.71 58.41
C LEU A 192 -13.59 -20.02 59.19
N ILE A 193 -13.12 -21.13 58.58
CA ILE A 193 -13.07 -22.45 59.24
C ILE A 193 -12.11 -22.42 60.43
N TYR A 194 -10.91 -21.84 60.26
CA TYR A 194 -9.92 -21.72 61.33
C TYR A 194 -10.45 -20.89 62.51
N MET A 195 -11.11 -19.76 62.23
CA MET A 195 -11.74 -18.92 63.26
C MET A 195 -12.89 -19.64 63.97
N ALA A 196 -13.65 -20.49 63.28
CA ALA A 196 -14.71 -21.29 63.89
C ALA A 196 -14.13 -22.36 64.84
N ILE A 197 -13.08 -23.06 64.43
CA ILE A 197 -12.43 -24.13 65.22
C ILE A 197 -11.74 -23.57 66.48
N THR A 198 -11.06 -22.44 66.35
CA THR A 198 -10.34 -21.80 67.47
C THR A 198 -11.26 -21.09 68.47
N GLY A 199 -12.58 -21.04 68.21
CA GLY A 199 -13.54 -20.27 69.01
C GLY A 199 -13.39 -18.75 68.86
N ALA A 200 -12.49 -18.28 67.98
CA ALA A 200 -12.32 -16.86 67.69
C ALA A 200 -13.56 -16.26 67.04
N PHE A 201 -14.31 -17.03 66.23
CA PHE A 201 -15.51 -16.54 65.54
C PHE A 201 -16.66 -16.16 66.49
N PRO A 202 -17.12 -17.03 67.43
CA PRO A 202 -18.09 -16.63 68.46
C PRO A 202 -17.61 -15.45 69.31
N THR A 203 -16.32 -15.40 69.63
CA THR A 203 -15.72 -14.34 70.45
C THR A 203 -15.70 -13.01 69.71
N LEU A 204 -15.39 -13.03 68.41
CA LEU A 204 -15.44 -11.88 67.52
C LEU A 204 -16.88 -11.38 67.35
N VAL A 205 -17.84 -12.27 67.09
CA VAL A 205 -19.28 -11.93 66.97
C VAL A 205 -19.81 -11.32 68.26
N LYS A 206 -19.45 -11.90 69.41
CA LYS A 206 -19.81 -11.35 70.73
C LYS A 206 -19.16 -10.00 70.99
N PHE A 207 -17.88 -9.83 70.67
CA PHE A 207 -17.18 -8.54 70.76
C PHE A 207 -17.85 -7.46 69.89
N ILE A 208 -18.24 -7.79 68.66
CA ILE A 208 -18.93 -6.86 67.76
C ILE A 208 -20.31 -6.48 68.33
N ALA A 209 -21.06 -7.46 68.83
CA ALA A 209 -22.37 -7.24 69.44
C ALA A 209 -22.29 -6.38 70.71
N ASP A 210 -21.29 -6.62 71.57
CA ASP A 210 -21.10 -5.94 72.85
C ASP A 210 -20.51 -4.52 72.66
N ALA A 211 -19.60 -4.33 71.69
CA ALA A 211 -18.91 -3.06 71.44
C ALA A 211 -19.73 -2.04 70.61
N LYS A 212 -20.92 -2.42 70.15
CA LYS A 212 -21.85 -1.58 69.36
C LYS A 212 -21.12 -0.83 68.23
N PHE A 213 -21.07 0.51 68.28
CA PHE A 213 -20.45 1.34 67.25
C PHE A 213 -18.95 1.08 67.07
N LEU A 214 -18.22 0.82 68.16
CA LEU A 214 -16.76 0.65 68.14
C LEU A 214 -16.35 -0.65 67.42
N GLY A 215 -17.12 -1.72 67.59
CA GLY A 215 -16.93 -2.99 66.91
C GLY A 215 -17.17 -2.86 65.40
N PHE A 216 -18.22 -2.14 65.00
CA PHE A 216 -18.49 -1.88 63.58
C PHE A 216 -17.38 -1.06 62.93
N THR A 217 -16.87 -0.01 63.59
CA THR A 217 -15.75 0.78 63.08
C THR A 217 -14.47 -0.05 62.93
N PHE A 218 -14.20 -0.99 63.83
CA PHE A 218 -13.04 -1.87 63.74
C PHE A 218 -13.09 -2.80 62.52
N ILE A 219 -14.26 -3.41 62.25
CA ILE A 219 -14.48 -4.21 61.04
C ILE A 219 -14.28 -3.35 59.79
N LEU A 220 -14.83 -2.13 59.77
CA LEU A 220 -14.72 -1.22 58.64
C LEU A 220 -13.25 -0.85 58.34
N VAL A 221 -12.44 -0.66 59.38
CA VAL A 221 -11.00 -0.40 59.25
C VAL A 221 -10.27 -1.64 58.71
N ILE A 222 -10.57 -2.84 59.20
CA ILE A 222 -9.98 -4.09 58.68
C ILE A 222 -10.38 -4.29 57.20
N VAL A 223 -11.65 -4.10 56.86
CA VAL A 223 -12.12 -4.19 55.47
C VAL A 223 -11.40 -3.17 54.60
N MET A 224 -11.27 -1.91 55.04
CA MET A 224 -10.48 -0.90 54.32
C MET A 224 -9.01 -1.30 54.17
N LEU A 225 -8.40 -1.88 55.21
CA LEU A 225 -7.01 -2.33 55.18
C LEU A 225 -6.83 -3.51 54.22
N CYS A 226 -7.74 -4.48 54.22
CA CYS A 226 -7.76 -5.61 53.28
C CYS A 226 -7.96 -5.13 51.83
N VAL A 227 -8.87 -4.17 51.60
CA VAL A 227 -9.04 -3.54 50.28
C VAL A 227 -7.77 -2.79 49.86
N PHE A 228 -7.11 -2.08 50.78
CA PHE A 228 -5.86 -1.37 50.52
C PHE A 228 -4.70 -2.32 50.19
N LEU A 229 -4.51 -3.39 50.98
CA LEU A 229 -3.51 -4.45 50.75
C LEU A 229 -3.78 -5.22 49.46
N GLY A 230 -5.05 -5.56 49.19
CA GLY A 230 -5.49 -6.18 47.95
C GLY A 230 -5.15 -5.30 46.75
N ASN A 231 -5.45 -3.99 46.83
CA ASN A 231 -5.07 -3.02 45.81
C ASN A 231 -3.56 -2.92 45.60
N LEU A 232 -2.73 -3.00 46.66
CA LEU A 232 -1.27 -3.01 46.51
C LEU A 232 -0.74 -4.26 45.79
N ILE A 233 -1.30 -5.44 46.09
CA ILE A 233 -0.92 -6.71 45.44
C ILE A 233 -1.36 -6.71 43.96
N ILE A 234 -2.59 -6.26 43.69
CA ILE A 234 -3.12 -6.10 42.33
C ILE A 234 -2.22 -5.15 41.53
N LYS A 235 -1.90 -3.98 42.10
CA LYS A 235 -1.07 -2.95 41.48
C LYS A 235 0.34 -3.43 41.12
N HIS A 236 0.97 -4.23 41.99
CA HIS A 236 2.36 -4.66 41.75
C HIS A 236 2.51 -5.91 40.88
N THR A 237 1.52 -6.82 40.88
CA THR A 237 1.69 -8.15 40.25
C THR A 237 0.69 -8.40 39.12
N ALA A 238 -0.57 -7.97 39.27
CA ALA A 238 -1.64 -8.27 38.32
C ALA A 238 -1.76 -7.20 37.23
N GLU A 239 -1.66 -5.91 37.57
CA GLU A 239 -1.72 -4.80 36.61
C GLU A 239 -0.67 -4.95 35.51
N LYS A 240 0.58 -5.26 35.88
CA LYS A 240 1.66 -5.38 34.88
C LYS A 240 1.44 -6.50 33.86
N LYS A 241 0.89 -7.66 34.28
CA LYS A 241 0.57 -8.77 33.36
C LYS A 241 -0.67 -8.45 32.53
N PHE A 242 -1.63 -7.77 33.12
CA PHE A 242 -2.85 -7.34 32.44
C PHE A 242 -2.55 -6.30 31.36
N ASP A 243 -1.77 -5.28 31.70
CA ASP A 243 -1.30 -4.25 30.79
C ASP A 243 -0.51 -4.87 29.64
N ASP A 244 0.28 -5.91 29.90
CA ASP A 244 1.00 -6.63 28.86
C ASP A 244 0.06 -7.36 27.89
N TYR A 245 -0.99 -8.04 28.38
CA TYR A 245 -2.00 -8.66 27.50
C TYR A 245 -2.83 -7.62 26.74
N GLY A 246 -3.25 -6.54 27.40
CA GLY A 246 -3.99 -5.44 26.78
C GLY A 246 -3.18 -4.76 25.68
N GLU A 247 -1.91 -4.48 25.94
CA GLU A 247 -1.00 -3.91 24.95
C GLU A 247 -0.71 -4.87 23.79
N GLN A 248 -0.61 -6.18 24.05
CA GLN A 248 -0.52 -7.18 22.97
C GLN A 248 -1.76 -7.15 22.08
N ILE A 249 -2.97 -7.20 22.66
CA ILE A 249 -4.23 -7.14 21.89
C ILE A 249 -4.30 -5.84 21.08
N LYS A 250 -3.92 -4.70 21.67
CA LYS A 250 -3.88 -3.41 20.99
C LYS A 250 -2.89 -3.40 19.83
N ARG A 251 -1.67 -3.92 20.02
CA ARG A 251 -0.68 -4.03 18.95
C ARG A 251 -1.17 -4.92 17.82
N HIS A 252 -1.84 -6.03 18.13
CA HIS A 252 -2.45 -6.89 17.13
C HIS A 252 -3.55 -6.18 16.33
N ARG A 253 -4.44 -5.43 17.00
CA ARG A 253 -5.47 -4.61 16.31
C ARG A 253 -4.84 -3.56 15.40
N LEU A 254 -3.85 -2.83 15.90
CA LEU A 254 -3.13 -1.84 15.11
C LEU A 254 -2.43 -2.48 13.89
N GLY A 255 -1.79 -3.64 14.06
CA GLY A 255 -1.21 -4.41 12.96
C GLY A 255 -2.22 -4.72 11.86
N ARG A 256 -3.38 -5.26 12.24
CA ARG A 256 -4.49 -5.56 11.33
C ARG A 256 -5.02 -4.32 10.62
N GLU A 257 -5.24 -3.22 11.33
CA GLU A 257 -5.66 -1.95 10.71
C GLU A 257 -4.63 -1.46 9.70
N GLY A 258 -3.34 -1.70 9.93
CA GLY A 258 -2.27 -1.44 8.97
C GLY A 258 -2.41 -2.27 7.71
N GLU A 259 -2.62 -3.57 7.83
CA GLU A 259 -2.84 -4.46 6.68
C GLU A 259 -4.13 -4.12 5.92
N ASP A 260 -5.22 -3.81 6.63
CA ASP A 260 -6.50 -3.42 6.04
C ASP A 260 -6.31 -2.17 5.16
N LYS A 261 -5.59 -1.15 5.67
CA LYS A 261 -5.24 0.06 4.89
C LYS A 261 -4.42 -0.26 3.64
N VAL A 262 -3.46 -1.17 3.74
CA VAL A 262 -2.65 -1.59 2.58
C VAL A 262 -3.54 -2.25 1.52
N ILE A 263 -4.45 -3.12 1.93
CA ILE A 263 -5.38 -3.80 1.03
C ILE A 263 -6.37 -2.82 0.39
N ASP A 264 -6.84 -1.83 1.13
CA ASP A 264 -7.75 -0.81 0.60
C ASP A 264 -7.06 0.03 -0.48
N VAL A 265 -5.81 0.44 -0.27
CA VAL A 265 -5.01 1.07 -1.34
C VAL A 265 -4.82 0.08 -2.50
N MET A 266 -4.49 -1.19 -2.26
CA MET A 266 -4.35 -2.17 -3.35
C MET A 266 -5.66 -2.33 -4.15
N ARG A 267 -6.84 -2.29 -3.52
CA ARG A 267 -8.14 -2.40 -4.21
C ARG A 267 -8.44 -1.21 -5.11
N GLU A 268 -7.94 -0.03 -4.76
CA GLU A 268 -8.13 1.20 -5.55
C GLU A 268 -7.27 1.21 -6.82
N TYR A 269 -6.10 0.54 -6.80
CA TYR A 269 -5.10 0.64 -7.88
C TYR A 269 -4.84 -0.66 -8.62
N LEU A 270 -5.21 -1.82 -8.08
CA LEU A 270 -5.01 -3.13 -8.70
C LEU A 270 -6.34 -3.72 -9.20
N ASP A 271 -6.30 -4.33 -10.37
CA ASP A 271 -7.43 -5.05 -10.97
C ASP A 271 -7.40 -6.55 -10.61
N GLY A 272 -8.36 -7.31 -11.13
CA GLY A 272 -8.45 -8.75 -10.86
C GLY A 272 -7.43 -9.62 -11.60
N SER A 273 -6.44 -9.04 -12.30
CA SER A 273 -5.20 -9.77 -12.63
C SER A 273 -4.30 -10.01 -11.43
N TYR A 274 -4.60 -9.37 -10.30
CA TYR A 274 -3.91 -9.57 -9.03
C TYR A 274 -4.75 -10.40 -8.06
N HIS A 275 -4.06 -11.16 -7.22
CA HIS A 275 -4.62 -11.89 -6.09
C HIS A 275 -3.80 -11.64 -4.84
N ALA A 276 -4.41 -11.01 -3.84
CA ALA A 276 -3.83 -10.81 -2.51
C ALA A 276 -4.28 -11.90 -1.54
N PHE A 277 -3.33 -12.52 -0.85
CA PHE A 277 -3.51 -13.53 0.17
C PHE A 277 -3.04 -12.95 1.50
N ARG A 278 -3.95 -12.82 2.46
CA ARG A 278 -3.66 -12.24 3.78
C ARG A 278 -3.48 -13.31 4.83
N ASN A 279 -2.51 -13.10 5.71
CA ASN A 279 -2.18 -13.98 6.81
C ASN A 279 -1.92 -15.41 6.32
N LEU A 280 -1.10 -15.53 5.28
CA LEU A 280 -0.78 -16.81 4.66
C LEU A 280 0.13 -17.63 5.58
N ILE A 281 -0.32 -18.82 5.97
CA ILE A 281 0.47 -19.77 6.77
C ILE A 281 0.87 -20.93 5.87
N LEU A 282 2.17 -21.15 5.71
CA LEU A 282 2.69 -22.30 4.99
C LEU A 282 2.71 -23.55 5.88
N PRO A 283 2.58 -24.76 5.30
CA PRO A 283 2.77 -26.00 6.04
C PRO A 283 4.12 -26.02 6.76
N ASN A 284 4.15 -26.46 8.01
CA ASN A 284 5.35 -26.55 8.86
C ASN A 284 6.04 -25.21 9.21
N LYS A 285 5.46 -24.06 8.86
CA LYS A 285 5.96 -22.75 9.27
C LYS A 285 5.27 -22.29 10.55
N LYS A 286 6.06 -21.77 11.51
CA LYS A 286 5.54 -21.01 12.65
C LYS A 286 5.44 -19.54 12.25
N GLY A 287 4.24 -19.08 11.92
CA GLY A 287 3.94 -17.68 11.65
C GLY A 287 3.39 -17.44 10.24
N ASP A 288 2.54 -16.44 10.16
CA ASP A 288 1.89 -15.97 8.96
C ASP A 288 2.80 -15.04 8.12
N MET A 289 2.37 -14.78 6.89
CA MET A 289 2.88 -13.73 6.04
C MET A 289 1.74 -12.74 5.85
N ASP A 290 1.98 -11.46 6.21
CA ASP A 290 0.93 -10.46 6.31
C ASP A 290 0.12 -10.34 5.01
N ILE A 291 0.81 -10.09 3.89
CA ILE A 291 0.20 -10.04 2.56
C ILE A 291 1.13 -10.69 1.53
N VAL A 292 0.61 -11.66 0.79
CA VAL A 292 1.24 -12.22 -0.42
C VAL A 292 0.44 -11.78 -1.63
N LEU A 293 1.08 -11.15 -2.61
CA LEU A 293 0.43 -10.71 -3.85
C LEU A 293 0.98 -11.51 -5.02
N VAL A 294 0.08 -12.10 -5.80
CA VAL A 294 0.40 -12.76 -7.06
C VAL A 294 -0.19 -11.92 -8.18
N GLY A 295 0.62 -11.56 -9.17
CA GLY A 295 0.16 -10.77 -10.31
C GLY A 295 1.07 -10.88 -11.53
N PRO A 296 0.83 -10.06 -12.57
CA PRO A 296 1.56 -10.09 -13.82
C PRO A 296 3.07 -9.89 -13.69
N GLN A 297 3.54 -9.22 -12.63
CA GLN A 297 4.97 -8.96 -12.39
C GLN A 297 5.62 -10.01 -11.47
N GLY A 298 4.88 -11.04 -11.05
CA GLY A 298 5.39 -12.14 -10.23
C GLY A 298 4.71 -12.25 -8.86
N VAL A 299 5.46 -12.80 -7.91
CA VAL A 299 5.01 -13.04 -6.54
C VAL A 299 5.72 -12.10 -5.57
N PHE A 300 4.96 -11.47 -4.70
CA PHE A 300 5.45 -10.50 -3.71
C PHE A 300 5.01 -10.92 -2.31
N VAL A 301 5.88 -10.69 -1.33
CA VAL A 301 5.53 -10.75 0.10
C VAL A 301 5.72 -9.36 0.68
N PHE A 302 4.68 -8.83 1.29
CA PHE A 302 4.70 -7.59 2.02
C PHE A 302 4.71 -7.87 3.52
N GLU A 303 5.66 -7.25 4.21
CA GLU A 303 5.73 -7.20 5.67
C GLU A 303 5.23 -5.82 6.13
N VAL A 304 4.12 -5.78 6.84
CA VAL A 304 3.39 -4.56 7.18
C VAL A 304 3.72 -4.12 8.61
N LYS A 305 4.30 -2.92 8.77
CA LYS A 305 4.66 -2.34 10.06
C LYS A 305 3.91 -1.05 10.34
N THR A 306 3.25 -1.00 11.50
CA THR A 306 2.46 0.16 11.97
C THR A 306 3.24 1.03 12.95
N TYR A 307 4.55 1.14 12.71
CA TYR A 307 5.47 1.89 13.56
C TYR A 307 5.10 3.38 13.63
N ASN A 308 5.44 4.02 14.75
CA ASN A 308 5.21 5.45 14.95
C ASN A 308 6.53 6.17 15.27
N GLY A 309 6.73 7.36 14.71
CA GLY A 309 7.90 8.20 14.93
C GLY A 309 8.94 8.10 13.81
N LYS A 310 10.22 8.16 14.17
CA LYS A 310 11.32 8.28 13.21
C LYS A 310 12.18 7.02 13.18
N TYR A 311 12.29 6.44 11.99
CA TYR A 311 13.04 5.21 11.72
C TYR A 311 14.09 5.44 10.64
N GLU A 312 15.13 4.61 10.70
CA GLU A 312 16.18 4.54 9.70
C GLU A 312 16.38 3.07 9.31
N ASN A 313 16.46 2.82 8.01
CA ASN A 313 16.92 1.56 7.46
C ASN A 313 18.22 1.79 6.69
N SER A 314 19.23 0.97 6.94
CA SER A 314 20.51 1.00 6.22
C SER A 314 20.92 -0.44 5.88
N GLY A 315 20.84 -0.81 4.60
CA GLY A 315 20.98 -2.21 4.19
C GLY A 315 19.94 -3.12 4.85
N ASP A 316 20.42 -4.06 5.65
CA ASP A 316 19.58 -4.95 6.46
C ASP A 316 19.22 -4.36 7.83
N ASP A 317 19.93 -3.34 8.30
CA ASP A 317 19.78 -2.86 9.67
C ASP A 317 18.66 -1.85 9.84
N TRP A 318 17.95 -1.95 10.96
CA TRP A 318 16.88 -1.04 11.35
C TRP A 318 17.17 -0.33 12.66
N PHE A 319 16.85 0.95 12.70
CA PHE A 319 17.01 1.80 13.87
C PHE A 319 15.77 2.67 14.09
N TYR A 320 15.49 2.98 15.36
CA TYR A 320 14.49 3.98 15.74
C TYR A 320 15.15 5.09 16.56
N LEU A 321 14.70 6.32 16.37
CA LEU A 321 15.20 7.47 17.11
C LEU A 321 14.32 7.74 18.33
N GLN A 322 14.92 7.64 19.52
CA GLN A 322 14.28 7.97 20.78
C GLN A 322 15.09 9.04 21.52
N LYS A 323 14.49 10.21 21.76
CA LYS A 323 15.12 11.34 22.48
C LYS A 323 16.54 11.67 21.93
N LYS A 324 16.66 11.79 20.60
CA LYS A 324 17.92 12.00 19.85
C LYS A 324 18.94 10.84 19.90
N LYS A 325 18.63 9.71 20.55
CA LYS A 325 19.47 8.51 20.55
C LYS A 325 18.96 7.52 19.49
N ARG A 326 19.88 7.04 18.67
CA ARG A 326 19.65 5.97 17.69
C ARG A 326 19.72 4.62 18.40
N LYS A 327 18.67 3.81 18.29
CA LYS A 327 18.61 2.46 18.89
C LYS A 327 18.32 1.43 17.82
N ARG A 328 19.07 0.33 17.81
CA ARG A 328 18.84 -0.79 16.89
C ARG A 328 17.52 -1.47 17.23
N LEU A 329 16.75 -1.80 16.20
CA LEU A 329 15.50 -2.53 16.33
C LEU A 329 15.80 -4.02 16.53
N LYS A 330 15.23 -4.64 17.56
CA LYS A 330 15.42 -6.07 17.84
C LYS A 330 14.74 -6.96 16.80
N ASN A 331 13.49 -6.63 16.47
CA ASN A 331 12.70 -7.35 15.48
C ASN A 331 12.87 -6.64 14.13
N ASN A 332 13.66 -7.24 13.26
CA ASN A 332 14.08 -6.62 12.01
C ASN A 332 13.11 -6.96 10.86
N PRO A 333 12.36 -5.96 10.32
CA PRO A 333 11.41 -6.18 9.23
C PRO A 333 12.06 -6.72 7.95
N THR A 334 13.28 -6.28 7.62
CA THR A 334 13.99 -6.75 6.42
C THR A 334 14.35 -8.22 6.52
N ILE A 335 14.80 -8.68 7.70
CA ILE A 335 15.11 -10.10 7.90
C ILE A 335 13.83 -10.93 7.86
N GLN A 336 12.73 -10.44 8.45
CA GLN A 336 11.43 -11.11 8.44
C GLN A 336 10.92 -11.30 7.00
N VAL A 337 10.89 -10.23 6.20
CA VAL A 337 10.37 -10.32 4.83
C VAL A 337 11.26 -11.17 3.92
N LYS A 338 12.59 -11.11 4.07
CA LYS A 338 13.52 -11.99 3.32
C LYS A 338 13.29 -13.45 3.66
N ALA A 339 13.12 -13.79 4.95
CA ALA A 339 12.83 -15.15 5.37
C ALA A 339 11.48 -15.63 4.82
N ASN A 340 10.45 -14.79 4.89
CA ASN A 340 9.13 -15.11 4.34
C ASN A 340 9.18 -15.32 2.81
N ALA A 341 9.85 -14.44 2.08
CA ALA A 341 10.01 -14.55 0.63
C ALA A 341 10.78 -15.81 0.23
N ALA A 342 11.88 -16.13 0.92
CA ALA A 342 12.67 -17.33 0.66
C ALA A 342 11.86 -18.62 0.90
N GLN A 343 11.11 -18.68 2.00
CA GLN A 343 10.26 -19.83 2.33
C GLN A 343 9.11 -19.99 1.33
N LEU A 344 8.49 -18.89 0.91
CA LEU A 344 7.45 -18.95 -0.12
C LEU A 344 8.04 -19.41 -1.47
N ALA A 345 9.22 -18.91 -1.83
CA ALA A 345 9.90 -19.31 -3.06
C ALA A 345 10.23 -20.81 -3.06
N GLU A 346 10.66 -21.35 -1.92
CA GLU A 346 10.91 -22.79 -1.74
C GLU A 346 9.61 -23.60 -1.83
N TYR A 347 8.54 -23.15 -1.16
CA TYR A 347 7.23 -23.81 -1.22
C TYR A 347 6.64 -23.87 -2.65
N LEU A 348 6.91 -22.84 -3.46
CA LEU A 348 6.42 -22.72 -4.85
C LEU A 348 7.43 -23.21 -5.90
N GLU A 349 8.55 -23.81 -5.50
CA GLU A 349 9.64 -24.18 -6.42
C GLU A 349 9.18 -25.07 -7.56
N SER A 350 8.37 -26.09 -7.28
CA SER A 350 7.86 -27.00 -8.31
C SER A 350 6.95 -26.29 -9.32
N ASP A 351 6.22 -25.26 -8.90
CA ASP A 351 5.35 -24.46 -9.76
C ASP A 351 6.18 -23.53 -10.65
N PHE A 352 7.21 -22.88 -10.09
CA PHE A 352 8.16 -22.08 -10.88
C PHE A 352 8.87 -22.93 -11.93
N ILE A 353 9.41 -24.09 -11.55
CA ILE A 353 10.11 -25.01 -12.46
C ILE A 353 9.19 -25.50 -13.58
N ARG A 354 7.97 -25.95 -13.23
CA ARG A 354 6.99 -26.46 -14.20
C ARG A 354 6.62 -25.41 -15.25
N ASN A 355 6.49 -24.16 -14.83
CA ASN A 355 6.12 -23.05 -15.72
C ASN A 355 7.33 -22.36 -16.38
N LYS A 356 8.56 -22.87 -16.17
CA LYS A 356 9.81 -22.26 -16.67
C LYS A 356 10.00 -20.81 -16.21
N GLU A 357 9.49 -20.51 -15.03
CA GLU A 357 9.61 -19.21 -14.39
C GLU A 357 10.85 -19.18 -13.48
N LYS A 358 11.41 -17.99 -13.29
CA LYS A 358 12.49 -17.81 -12.32
C LYS A 358 11.92 -18.01 -10.91
N LYS A 359 12.52 -18.90 -10.11
CA LYS A 359 12.22 -19.06 -8.67
C LYS A 359 12.59 -17.77 -7.93
N TRP A 360 11.65 -16.84 -7.86
CA TRP A 360 11.87 -15.55 -7.22
C TRP A 360 10.58 -15.01 -6.61
N VAL A 361 10.70 -14.53 -5.38
CA VAL A 361 9.62 -13.88 -4.63
C VAL A 361 10.19 -12.58 -4.09
N ASN A 362 9.51 -11.46 -4.38
CA ASN A 362 9.96 -10.13 -3.99
C ASN A 362 9.49 -9.80 -2.56
N GLY A 363 10.42 -9.63 -1.63
CA GLY A 363 10.11 -9.17 -0.27
C GLY A 363 10.13 -7.65 -0.18
N ILE A 364 9.08 -7.06 0.40
CA ILE A 364 8.91 -5.61 0.55
C ILE A 364 8.42 -5.28 1.97
N VAL A 365 8.98 -4.25 2.59
CA VAL A 365 8.48 -3.73 3.88
C VAL A 365 7.55 -2.56 3.61
N ILE A 366 6.34 -2.58 4.18
CA ILE A 366 5.40 -1.45 4.13
C ILE A 366 5.29 -0.79 5.51
N MET A 367 5.46 0.52 5.53
CA MET A 367 5.21 1.36 6.69
C MET A 367 3.77 1.89 6.61
N ALA A 368 2.84 1.23 7.31
CA ALA A 368 1.39 1.44 7.19
C ALA A 368 0.83 2.63 8.00
N ASN A 369 1.68 3.32 8.77
CA ASN A 369 1.31 4.54 9.48
C ASN A 369 1.72 5.76 8.65
N ALA A 370 0.77 6.61 8.26
CA ALA A 370 1.03 7.80 7.44
C ALA A 370 1.91 8.86 8.14
N ASP A 371 1.92 8.88 9.48
CA ASP A 371 2.71 9.85 10.24
C ASP A 371 4.16 9.42 10.47
N VAL A 372 4.54 8.21 10.02
CA VAL A 372 5.88 7.69 10.22
C VAL A 372 6.87 8.32 9.24
N THR A 373 8.05 8.64 9.73
CA THR A 373 9.17 9.01 8.84
C THR A 373 10.18 7.89 8.85
N CYS A 374 10.49 7.35 7.67
CA CYS A 374 11.55 6.36 7.50
C CYS A 374 12.60 6.90 6.53
N ARG A 375 13.86 6.98 6.95
CA ARG A 375 14.98 7.27 6.06
C ARG A 375 15.64 5.96 5.64
N THR A 376 15.82 5.77 4.35
CA THR A 376 16.43 4.57 3.78
C THR A 376 17.78 4.91 3.16
N GLU A 377 18.80 4.13 3.49
CA GLU A 377 20.12 4.21 2.87
C GLU A 377 20.47 2.83 2.30
N ARG A 378 20.47 2.71 0.96
CA ARG A 378 20.75 1.44 0.25
C ARG A 378 20.01 0.25 0.88
N PRO A 379 18.67 0.34 1.01
CA PRO A 379 17.90 -0.72 1.64
C PRO A 379 18.07 -2.02 0.85
N SER A 380 18.24 -3.16 1.52
CA SER A 380 18.46 -4.44 0.84
C SER A 380 17.17 -5.06 0.28
N VAL A 381 16.03 -4.57 0.73
CA VAL A 381 14.67 -4.82 0.23
C VAL A 381 13.94 -3.48 0.15
N PRO A 382 13.00 -3.26 -0.78
CA PRO A 382 12.24 -2.02 -0.81
C PRO A 382 11.51 -1.74 0.51
N VAL A 383 11.48 -0.47 0.91
CA VAL A 383 10.74 0.02 2.07
C VAL A 383 9.78 1.09 1.57
N TRP A 384 8.50 0.76 1.54
CA TRP A 384 7.45 1.63 1.01
C TRP A 384 6.68 2.31 2.15
N LEU A 385 6.36 3.58 1.97
CA LEU A 385 5.46 4.31 2.86
C LEU A 385 4.05 4.23 2.30
N ILE A 386 3.05 4.03 3.17
CA ILE A 386 1.65 3.90 2.74
C ILE A 386 1.16 5.07 1.87
N GLN A 387 1.64 6.28 2.16
CA GLN A 387 1.32 7.50 1.41
C GLN A 387 1.83 7.54 -0.03
N TYR A 388 2.77 6.64 -0.38
CA TYR A 388 3.32 6.48 -1.72
C TYR A 388 3.02 5.10 -2.31
N LEU A 389 2.21 4.29 -1.63
CA LEU A 389 2.00 2.89 -2.01
C LEU A 389 1.36 2.78 -3.41
N ALA A 390 0.46 3.70 -3.77
CA ALA A 390 -0.14 3.75 -5.09
C ALA A 390 0.91 3.93 -6.19
N GLU A 391 1.81 4.89 -6.02
CA GLU A 391 2.91 5.15 -6.96
C GLU A 391 3.88 3.97 -7.01
N GLU A 392 4.22 3.38 -5.87
CA GLU A 392 5.13 2.23 -5.79
C GLU A 392 4.55 0.99 -6.49
N LEU A 393 3.24 0.72 -6.33
CA LEU A 393 2.54 -0.35 -7.05
C LEU A 393 2.60 -0.14 -8.57
N GLY A 394 2.40 1.09 -9.04
CA GLY A 394 2.50 1.44 -10.46
C GLY A 394 3.93 1.39 -11.03
N ASN A 395 4.96 1.49 -10.17
CA ASN A 395 6.36 1.45 -10.57
C ASN A 395 6.96 0.02 -10.58
N ILE A 396 6.20 -1.00 -10.20
CA ILE A 396 6.66 -2.39 -10.27
C ILE A 396 6.99 -2.70 -11.74
N PRO A 397 8.25 -3.02 -12.09
CA PRO A 397 8.65 -3.14 -13.50
C PRO A 397 7.94 -4.29 -14.22
N ASP A 398 7.33 -4.01 -15.37
CA ASP A 398 6.72 -5.02 -16.28
C ASP A 398 7.75 -5.86 -17.06
N LYS A 399 9.03 -5.82 -16.67
CA LYS A 399 10.14 -6.35 -17.49
C LYS A 399 10.13 -7.86 -17.68
N GLN A 400 9.30 -8.60 -16.93
CA GLN A 400 9.02 -10.01 -17.15
C GLN A 400 7.55 -10.26 -16.85
N ALA A 401 6.73 -10.39 -17.90
CA ALA A 401 5.36 -10.88 -17.75
C ALA A 401 5.40 -12.31 -17.19
N PHE A 402 5.07 -12.44 -15.91
CA PHE A 402 4.91 -13.70 -15.21
C PHE A 402 3.73 -14.45 -15.85
N SER A 403 3.93 -15.70 -16.28
CA SER A 403 2.93 -16.40 -17.09
C SER A 403 1.58 -16.52 -16.39
N GLY A 404 0.50 -16.28 -17.12
CA GLY A 404 -0.86 -16.41 -16.58
C GLY A 404 -1.17 -17.83 -16.08
N GLN A 405 -0.53 -18.86 -16.67
CA GLN A 405 -0.62 -20.23 -16.18
C GLN A 405 0.06 -20.39 -14.82
N ALA A 406 1.29 -19.88 -14.64
CA ALA A 406 1.97 -19.91 -13.34
C ALA A 406 1.17 -19.17 -12.27
N GLN A 407 0.64 -17.98 -12.59
CA GLN A 407 -0.23 -17.22 -11.69
C GLN A 407 -1.42 -18.06 -11.22
N LYS A 408 -2.14 -18.66 -12.17
CA LYS A 408 -3.32 -19.49 -11.86
C LYS A 408 -2.97 -20.67 -10.95
N GLU A 409 -1.94 -21.44 -11.31
CA GLU A 409 -1.53 -22.62 -10.55
C GLU A 409 -1.03 -22.26 -9.13
N ILE A 410 -0.27 -21.18 -9.00
CA ILE A 410 0.20 -20.68 -7.70
C ILE A 410 -1.00 -20.21 -6.87
N CYS A 411 -1.92 -19.42 -7.43
CA CYS A 411 -3.11 -18.97 -6.72
C CYS A 411 -3.95 -20.15 -6.24
N GLU A 412 -4.23 -21.14 -7.08
CA GLU A 412 -4.97 -22.35 -6.70
C GLU A 412 -4.28 -23.14 -5.58
N LYS A 413 -2.94 -23.24 -5.62
CA LYS A 413 -2.15 -23.90 -4.57
C LYS A 413 -2.22 -23.14 -3.24
N LEU A 414 -2.12 -21.81 -3.28
CA LEU A 414 -2.22 -20.97 -2.09
C LEU A 414 -3.63 -20.96 -1.51
N GLU A 415 -4.67 -20.94 -2.35
CA GLU A 415 -6.08 -21.01 -1.91
C GLU A 415 -6.39 -22.29 -1.12
N LYS A 416 -5.80 -23.43 -1.49
CA LYS A 416 -6.00 -24.69 -0.76
C LYS A 416 -5.58 -24.58 0.71
N LEU A 417 -4.54 -23.80 1.00
CA LEU A 417 -4.07 -23.58 2.38
C LEU A 417 -5.11 -22.87 3.27
N TYR A 418 -6.12 -22.21 2.69
CA TYR A 418 -7.23 -21.59 3.43
C TYR A 418 -8.44 -22.51 3.59
N LYS A 419 -8.53 -23.58 2.80
CA LYS A 419 -9.61 -24.59 2.89
C LYS A 419 -9.28 -25.68 3.90
N ASP A 420 -7.99 -25.94 4.11
CA ASP A 420 -7.49 -27.01 4.97
C ASP A 420 -7.24 -26.55 6.43
N GLN A 421 -7.65 -25.33 6.80
CA GLN A 421 -7.52 -24.72 8.14
C GLN A 421 -8.88 -24.46 8.76
#